data_AF-A0A0B5AW44-F1
#
_entry.id   AF-A0A0B5AW44-F1
#
_cell.length_a   1.000
_cell.length_b   1.000
_cell.length_c   1.000
_cell.angle_alpha   90.00
_cell.angle_beta   90.00
_cell.angle_gamma   90.00
#
_symmetry.space_group_name_H-M   'P 1'
#
loop_
_entity.id
_entity.type
_entity.pdbx_description
1 polymer ?
#
loop_
_entity_poly.entity_id
_entity_poly.type
_entity_poly.pdbx_seq_one_letter_code
_entity_poly.pdbx_strand_id
1 'polypeptide(L)'
;MSIPKVDFYFGALLSHLVNRGFSPVMKEGGQDRRIYALENETDSYFIYAKYSFTPRFKKESRIWTFSFYDTEMEKTLRSRHDNQYLFAFICGEEDLQNTEIILLTASEVSECIKTSDAGRKWLTIEMADRKRTLTVRGSAHSKPGYSLKITRSTDQRLEELPTMLF
;
A
#
# COMPACT_ATOMS: atom_id res chain seq x y z
N MET A 1 17.92 22.81 -5.18
CA MET A 1 17.82 21.34 -5.23
C MET A 1 16.34 21.00 -5.37
N SER A 2 15.96 20.15 -6.33
CA SER A 2 14.59 19.65 -6.47
C SER A 2 14.49 18.29 -5.77
N ILE A 3 13.47 18.10 -4.94
CA ILE A 3 13.23 16.84 -4.24
C ILE A 3 12.31 15.98 -5.12
N PRO A 4 12.71 14.74 -5.47
CA PRO A 4 11.84 13.81 -6.17
C PRO A 4 10.52 13.53 -5.43
N LYS A 5 9.41 13.39 -6.17
CA LYS A 5 8.09 13.06 -5.59
C LYS A 5 8.13 11.80 -4.72
N VAL A 6 8.93 10.80 -5.11
CA VAL A 6 9.12 9.57 -4.34
C VAL A 6 9.63 9.85 -2.92
N ASP A 7 10.57 10.78 -2.77
CA ASP A 7 11.14 11.12 -1.47
C ASP A 7 10.13 11.90 -0.62
N PHE A 8 9.27 12.72 -1.24
CA PHE A 8 8.15 13.37 -0.54
C PHE A 8 7.15 12.35 0.02
N TYR A 9 6.64 11.46 -0.83
CA TYR A 9 5.61 10.50 -0.41
C TYR A 9 6.15 9.45 0.57
N PHE A 10 7.36 8.93 0.34
CA PHE A 10 7.96 7.98 1.28
C PHE A 10 8.39 8.66 2.58
N GLY A 11 8.86 9.91 2.53
CA GLY A 11 9.08 10.72 3.72
C GLY A 11 7.81 10.91 4.55
N ALA A 12 6.66 11.15 3.91
CA ALA A 12 5.37 11.26 4.59
C ALA A 12 4.98 9.94 5.29
N LEU A 13 5.16 8.80 4.62
CA LEU A 13 4.95 7.47 5.22
C LEU A 13 5.86 7.25 6.44
N LEU A 14 7.16 7.51 6.30
CA LEU A 14 8.12 7.34 7.38
C LEU A 14 7.82 8.26 8.57
N SER A 15 7.51 9.53 8.31
CA SER A 15 7.11 10.47 9.35
C SER A 15 5.86 10.01 10.08
N HIS A 16 4.86 9.51 9.36
CA HIS A 16 3.65 8.97 9.96
C HIS A 16 3.94 7.77 10.88
N LEU A 17 4.76 6.82 10.43
CA LEU A 17 5.15 5.64 11.21
C LEU A 17 5.93 6.01 12.48
N VAL A 18 6.92 6.89 12.37
CA VAL A 18 7.72 7.37 13.52
C VAL A 18 6.84 8.06 14.55
N ASN A 19 5.89 8.90 14.12
CA ASN A 19 4.94 9.57 15.01
C ASN A 19 4.01 8.61 15.76
N ARG A 20 3.93 7.34 15.32
CA ARG A 20 3.16 6.27 15.96
C ARG A 20 4.02 5.29 16.76
N GLY A 21 5.30 5.60 16.96
CA GLY A 21 6.21 4.81 17.80
C GLY A 21 6.94 3.68 17.06
N PHE A 22 6.82 3.58 15.74
CA PHE A 22 7.60 2.61 14.97
C PHE A 22 9.00 3.14 14.67
N SER A 23 9.97 2.22 14.54
CA SER A 23 11.34 2.51 14.12
C SER A 23 11.61 1.97 12.71
N PRO A 24 11.19 2.65 11.63
CA PRO A 24 11.40 2.18 10.27
C PRO A 24 12.88 2.18 9.89
N VAL A 25 13.37 1.03 9.45
CA VAL A 25 14.71 0.86 8.88
C VAL A 25 14.60 0.50 7.41
N MET A 26 15.32 1.22 6.55
CA MET A 26 15.38 0.90 5.13
C MET A 26 16.16 -0.41 4.93
N LYS A 27 15.51 -1.43 4.36
CA LYS A 27 16.12 -2.75 4.17
C LYS A 27 16.95 -2.83 2.88
N GLU A 28 16.45 -2.21 1.81
CA GLU A 28 17.13 -2.15 0.51
C GLU A 28 17.35 -0.67 0.11
N GLY A 29 18.61 -0.29 -0.08
CA GLY A 29 19.00 1.02 -0.60
C GLY A 29 18.96 1.09 -2.14
N GLY A 30 19.11 2.29 -2.70
CA GLY A 30 19.27 2.47 -4.16
C GLY A 30 17.96 2.69 -4.91
N GLN A 31 17.67 1.87 -5.93
CA GLN A 31 16.45 2.01 -6.75
C GLN A 31 15.22 1.31 -6.13
N ASP A 32 15.45 0.39 -5.19
CA ASP A 32 14.42 -0.41 -4.51
C ASP A 32 14.09 0.12 -3.10
N ARG A 33 14.09 1.46 -2.93
CA ARG A 33 13.76 2.22 -1.69
C ARG A 33 12.30 2.09 -1.24
N ARG A 34 11.70 0.91 -1.40
CA ARG A 34 10.28 0.65 -1.21
C ARG A 34 10.03 -0.29 -0.05
N ILE A 35 11.06 -0.96 0.47
CA ILE A 35 10.93 -1.93 1.55
C ILE A 35 11.55 -1.39 2.83
N TYR A 36 10.72 -1.30 3.87
CA TYR A 36 11.10 -0.86 5.21
C TYR A 36 10.86 -2.01 6.19
N ALA A 37 11.83 -2.31 7.03
CA ALA A 37 11.60 -3.11 8.22
C ALA A 37 10.94 -2.21 9.27
N LEU A 38 9.86 -2.67 9.87
CA LEU A 38 9.28 -2.09 11.07
C LEU A 38 9.52 -3.03 12.22
N GLU A 39 10.28 -2.53 13.18
CA GLU A 39 10.46 -3.17 14.48
C GLU A 39 9.56 -2.45 15.48
N ASN A 40 8.74 -3.21 16.20
CA ASN A 40 8.16 -2.81 17.48
C ASN A 40 8.66 -3.78 18.58
N GLU A 41 8.31 -3.55 19.85
CA GLU A 41 8.82 -4.37 20.95
C GLU A 41 8.42 -5.85 20.88
N THR A 42 7.41 -6.22 20.07
CA THR A 42 6.81 -7.57 20.05
C THR A 42 6.94 -8.31 18.72
N ASP A 43 7.07 -7.60 17.60
CA ASP A 43 6.93 -8.11 16.24
C ASP A 43 7.84 -7.36 15.25
N SER A 44 8.24 -8.06 14.18
CA SER A 44 8.97 -7.47 13.06
C SER A 44 8.23 -7.75 11.76
N TYR A 45 7.88 -6.71 11.01
CA TYR A 45 7.20 -6.84 9.73
C TYR A 45 7.81 -5.92 8.68
N PHE A 46 7.59 -6.22 7.41
CA PHE A 46 8.12 -5.43 6.30
C PHE A 46 7.00 -4.63 5.64
N ILE A 47 7.18 -3.32 5.49
CA ILE A 47 6.32 -2.48 4.65
C ILE A 47 6.92 -2.38 3.26
N TYR A 48 6.14 -2.78 2.26
CA TYR A 48 6.37 -2.45 0.87
C TYR A 48 5.50 -1.25 0.46
N ALA A 49 6.14 -0.15 0.07
CA ALA A 49 5.49 1.11 -0.27
C ALA A 49 5.40 1.35 -1.78
N LYS A 50 4.23 1.79 -2.24
CA LYS A 50 4.03 2.36 -3.58
C LYS A 50 3.24 3.65 -3.47
N TYR A 51 3.50 4.59 -4.38
CA TYR A 51 2.73 5.82 -4.49
C TYR A 51 2.13 5.97 -5.88
N SER A 52 1.01 6.67 -5.95
CA SER A 52 0.38 7.14 -7.19
C SER A 52 -0.14 8.55 -6.90
N PHE A 53 0.13 9.52 -7.77
CA PHE A 53 -0.24 10.92 -7.55
C PHE A 53 -1.18 11.51 -8.61
N THR A 54 -1.63 10.66 -9.54
CA THR A 54 -2.54 11.04 -10.64
C THR A 54 -3.83 10.24 -10.50
N PRO A 55 -4.73 10.61 -9.57
CA PRO A 55 -6.02 9.94 -9.46
C PRO A 55 -6.85 10.13 -10.73
N ARG A 56 -7.63 9.11 -11.06
CA ARG A 56 -8.74 9.24 -12.01
C ARG A 56 -9.99 9.62 -11.24
N PHE A 57 -10.70 10.63 -11.71
CA PHE A 57 -11.96 11.08 -11.12
C PHE A 57 -13.14 10.32 -11.75
N LYS A 58 -14.04 9.82 -10.90
CA LYS A 58 -15.26 9.13 -11.31
C LYS A 58 -16.40 9.54 -10.38
N LYS A 59 -17.32 10.39 -10.86
CA LYS A 59 -18.35 11.03 -10.02
C LYS A 59 -17.68 11.68 -8.79
N GLU A 60 -18.19 11.41 -7.59
CA GLU A 60 -17.65 11.86 -6.29
C GLU A 60 -16.60 10.89 -5.73
N SER A 61 -15.77 10.32 -6.60
CA SER A 61 -14.77 9.34 -6.19
C SER A 61 -13.45 9.55 -6.93
N ARG A 62 -12.37 9.33 -6.19
CA ARG A 62 -10.99 9.37 -6.67
C ARG A 62 -10.45 7.95 -6.74
N ILE A 63 -9.77 7.62 -7.85
CA ILE A 63 -9.28 6.28 -8.12
C ILE A 63 -7.79 6.31 -8.43
N TRP A 64 -6.97 5.75 -7.54
CA TRP A 64 -5.55 5.55 -7.76
C TRP A 64 -5.31 4.15 -8.32
N THR A 65 -4.34 4.02 -9.24
CA THR A 65 -4.01 2.74 -9.87
C THR A 65 -2.53 2.45 -9.67
N PHE A 66 -2.23 1.31 -9.06
CA PHE A 66 -0.88 0.85 -8.76
C PHE A 66 -0.57 -0.33 -9.65
N SER A 67 0.46 -0.23 -10.48
CA SER A 67 0.93 -1.33 -11.33
C SER A 67 2.04 -2.10 -10.62
N PHE A 68 2.07 -3.42 -10.79
CA PHE A 68 3.07 -4.30 -10.20
C PHE A 68 3.91 -4.97 -11.27
N TYR A 69 5.22 -5.01 -11.05
CA TYR A 69 6.14 -5.82 -11.86
C TYR A 69 6.30 -7.21 -11.23
N ASP A 70 6.58 -8.23 -12.03
CA ASP A 70 6.79 -9.58 -11.52
C ASP A 70 7.93 -9.66 -10.49
N THR A 71 9.01 -8.90 -10.69
CA THR A 71 10.12 -8.80 -9.75
C THR A 71 9.69 -8.26 -8.38
N GLU A 72 8.75 -7.32 -8.34
CA GLU A 72 8.20 -6.80 -7.08
C GLU A 72 7.36 -7.86 -6.37
N MET A 73 6.60 -8.65 -7.13
CA MET A 73 5.76 -9.72 -6.60
C MET A 73 6.61 -10.86 -6.03
N GLU A 74 7.71 -11.23 -6.70
CA GLU A 74 8.66 -12.24 -6.22
C GLU A 74 9.34 -11.84 -4.91
N LYS A 75 9.69 -10.56 -4.77
CA LYS A 75 10.32 -10.03 -3.53
C LYS A 75 9.36 -9.97 -2.34
N THR A 76 8.06 -9.81 -2.61
CA THR A 76 7.05 -9.52 -1.58
C THR A 76 6.08 -10.69 -1.42
N LEU A 77 5.05 -10.78 -2.28
CA LEU A 77 3.96 -11.74 -2.17
C LEU A 77 4.34 -13.20 -2.45
N ARG A 78 5.39 -13.45 -3.22
CA ARG A 78 5.88 -14.81 -3.52
C ARG A 78 7.22 -15.13 -2.86
N SER A 79 7.68 -14.27 -1.95
CA SER A 79 8.90 -14.50 -1.19
C SER A 79 8.77 -15.83 -0.43
N ARG A 80 9.80 -16.69 -0.52
CA ARG A 80 9.88 -17.94 0.24
C ARG A 80 10.20 -17.73 1.72
N HIS A 81 10.58 -16.52 2.12
CA HIS A 81 10.74 -16.16 3.52
C HIS A 81 9.37 -15.89 4.12
N ASP A 82 9.13 -16.37 5.34
CA ASP A 82 7.94 -16.16 6.17
C ASP A 82 7.79 -14.71 6.68
N ASN A 83 8.32 -13.77 5.89
CA ASN A 83 8.32 -12.35 6.18
C ASN A 83 6.89 -11.83 6.02
N GLN A 84 6.31 -11.32 7.11
CA GLN A 84 5.00 -10.69 7.08
C GLN A 84 5.11 -9.33 6.38
N TYR A 85 4.57 -9.25 5.16
CA TYR A 85 4.53 -8.02 4.37
C TYR A 85 3.21 -7.27 4.54
N LEU A 86 3.32 -5.98 4.79
CA LEU A 86 2.27 -4.99 4.65
C LEU A 86 2.53 -4.11 3.44
N PHE A 87 1.46 -3.67 2.80
CA PHE A 87 1.53 -2.87 1.59
C PHE A 87 1.00 -1.47 1.88
N ALA A 88 1.88 -0.47 1.83
CA ALA A 88 1.51 0.93 1.96
C ALA A 88 1.28 1.55 0.57
N PHE A 89 0.02 1.90 0.30
CA PHE A 89 -0.41 2.58 -0.91
C PHE A 89 -0.64 4.05 -0.61
N ILE A 90 0.25 4.89 -1.12
CA ILE A 90 0.18 6.34 -0.94
C ILE A 90 -0.61 6.92 -2.10
N CYS A 91 -1.86 7.27 -1.82
CA CYS A 91 -2.82 7.91 -2.70
C CYS A 91 -2.56 9.42 -2.68
N GLY A 92 -1.56 9.87 -3.44
CA GLY A 92 -1.15 11.26 -3.51
C GLY A 92 -2.05 12.12 -4.39
N GLU A 93 -2.05 13.42 -4.13
CA GLU A 93 -2.64 14.46 -4.97
C GLU A 93 -1.61 15.55 -5.28
N GLU A 94 -1.90 16.40 -6.27
CA GLU A 94 -0.97 17.47 -6.70
C GLU A 94 -0.74 18.50 -5.59
N ASP A 95 -1.76 18.78 -4.78
CA ASP A 95 -1.68 19.72 -3.66
C ASP A 95 -1.01 19.14 -2.41
N LEU A 96 -0.71 17.84 -2.42
CA LEU A 96 -0.14 17.04 -1.33
C LEU A 96 -1.01 16.94 -0.07
N GLN A 97 -1.85 17.93 0.22
CA GLN A 97 -2.72 18.02 1.41
C GLN A 97 -3.75 16.90 1.47
N ASN A 98 -4.21 16.43 0.32
CA ASN A 98 -5.21 15.37 0.22
C ASN A 98 -4.58 13.97 0.04
N THR A 99 -3.29 13.83 0.34
CA THR A 99 -2.59 12.55 0.28
C THR A 99 -3.04 11.64 1.42
N GLU A 100 -3.38 10.39 1.08
CA GLU A 100 -3.75 9.38 2.06
C GLU A 100 -2.89 8.12 1.95
N ILE A 101 -2.62 7.48 3.08
CA ILE A 101 -1.84 6.25 3.16
C ILE A 101 -2.78 5.09 3.48
N ILE A 102 -2.89 4.14 2.57
CA ILE A 102 -3.73 2.96 2.76
C ILE A 102 -2.85 1.74 2.98
N LEU A 103 -3.07 1.03 4.10
CA LEU A 103 -2.34 -0.19 4.41
C LEU A 103 -3.19 -1.41 4.06
N LEU A 104 -2.63 -2.33 3.26
CA LEU A 104 -3.21 -3.64 2.97
C LEU A 104 -2.29 -4.77 3.46
N THR A 105 -2.85 -5.89 3.88
CA THR A 105 -2.09 -7.10 4.19
C THR A 105 -1.67 -7.82 2.92
N ALA A 106 -0.67 -8.71 3.01
CA ALA A 106 -0.29 -9.57 1.89
C ALA A 106 -1.46 -10.44 1.37
N SER A 107 -2.35 -10.91 2.27
CA SER A 107 -3.54 -11.67 1.89
C SER A 107 -4.53 -10.83 1.08
N GLU A 108 -4.87 -9.63 1.55
CA GLU A 108 -5.78 -8.71 0.84
C GLU A 108 -5.25 -8.29 -0.54
N VAL A 109 -3.94 -8.07 -0.66
CA VAL A 109 -3.33 -7.77 -1.97
C VAL A 109 -3.35 -9.00 -2.88
N SER A 110 -3.10 -10.19 -2.34
CA SER A 110 -3.13 -11.45 -3.09
C SER A 110 -4.54 -11.81 -3.57
N GLU A 111 -5.57 -11.46 -2.81
CA GLU A 111 -6.96 -11.55 -3.27
C GLU A 111 -7.21 -10.63 -4.47
N CYS A 112 -6.64 -9.42 -4.46
CA CYS A 112 -6.83 -8.45 -5.54
C CYS A 112 -6.01 -8.76 -6.80
N ILE A 113 -4.83 -9.38 -6.68
CA ILE A 113 -3.88 -9.57 -7.77
C ILE A 113 -3.60 -11.06 -7.96
N LYS A 114 -3.98 -11.62 -9.13
CA LYS A 114 -3.59 -12.97 -9.50
C LYS A 114 -2.07 -13.06 -9.64
N THR A 115 -1.45 -13.79 -8.72
CA THR A 115 -0.01 -14.04 -8.72
C THR A 115 0.40 -15.05 -9.79
N SER A 116 -0.50 -15.85 -10.38
CA SER A 116 -0.11 -16.87 -11.37
C SER A 116 -0.12 -16.43 -12.83
N ASP A 117 -0.74 -15.29 -13.17
CA ASP A 117 -1.03 -14.95 -14.56
C ASP A 117 0.08 -14.07 -15.18
N ALA A 118 0.40 -14.32 -16.46
CA ALA A 118 1.33 -13.51 -17.26
C ALA A 118 0.79 -12.11 -17.65
N GLY A 119 -0.43 -11.78 -17.21
CA GLY A 119 -1.07 -10.49 -17.49
C GLY A 119 -0.52 -9.34 -16.64
N ARG A 120 -0.84 -8.11 -17.05
CA ARG A 120 -0.52 -6.90 -16.30
C ARG A 120 -1.17 -6.95 -14.91
N LYS A 121 -0.34 -6.85 -13.88
CA LYS A 121 -0.75 -6.86 -12.48
C LYS A 121 -1.00 -5.44 -12.01
N TRP A 122 -2.18 -5.20 -11.47
CA TRP A 122 -2.56 -3.88 -10.98
C TRP A 122 -3.58 -3.99 -9.87
N LEU A 123 -3.61 -2.94 -9.04
CA LEU A 123 -4.58 -2.74 -7.97
C LEU A 123 -5.07 -1.29 -8.04
N THR A 124 -6.36 -1.09 -7.84
CA THR A 124 -6.98 0.23 -7.74
C THR A 124 -7.56 0.44 -6.36
N ILE A 125 -7.37 1.65 -5.84
CA ILE A 125 -8.03 2.14 -4.63
C ILE A 125 -9.03 3.20 -5.08
N GLU A 126 -10.32 2.92 -4.91
CA GLU A 126 -11.42 3.84 -5.15
C GLU A 126 -11.91 4.40 -3.81
N MET A 127 -11.81 5.71 -3.67
CA MET A 127 -12.20 6.44 -2.48
C MET A 127 -13.34 7.37 -2.84
N ALA A 128 -14.52 7.09 -2.29
CA ALA A 128 -15.66 7.97 -2.38
C ALA A 128 -15.63 8.99 -1.25
N ASP A 129 -16.05 10.22 -1.55
CA ASP A 129 -16.06 11.28 -0.55
C ASP A 129 -16.96 10.93 0.64
N ARG A 130 -16.53 11.36 1.84
CA ARG A 130 -17.23 11.17 3.13
C ARG A 130 -17.48 9.72 3.55
N LYS A 131 -16.97 8.72 2.82
CA LYS A 131 -17.04 7.31 3.25
C LYS A 131 -15.88 6.95 4.16
N ARG A 132 -16.19 6.17 5.19
CA ARG A 132 -15.23 5.58 6.15
C ARG A 132 -14.52 4.34 5.59
N THR A 133 -15.05 3.76 4.52
CA THR A 133 -14.46 2.62 3.82
C THR A 133 -14.11 3.00 2.39
N LEU A 134 -13.05 2.39 1.89
CA LEU A 134 -12.60 2.48 0.51
C LEU A 134 -12.80 1.14 -0.19
N THR A 135 -12.84 1.18 -1.52
CA THR A 135 -13.01 -0.01 -2.35
C THR A 135 -11.68 -0.35 -3.03
N VAL A 136 -11.18 -1.55 -2.79
CA VAL A 136 -10.00 -2.08 -3.47
C VAL A 136 -10.42 -3.09 -4.52
N ARG A 137 -9.85 -2.98 -5.72
CA ARG A 137 -10.00 -3.96 -6.80
C ARG A 137 -8.64 -4.24 -7.41
N GLY A 138 -8.46 -5.37 -8.07
CA GLY A 138 -7.25 -5.61 -8.84
C GLY A 138 -7.47 -6.55 -10.01
N SER A 139 -6.36 -6.87 -10.67
CA SER A 139 -6.36 -7.67 -11.90
C SER A 139 -6.88 -9.09 -11.73
N ALA A 140 -7.02 -9.60 -10.49
CA ALA A 140 -7.65 -10.90 -10.23
C ALA A 140 -9.13 -10.93 -10.62
N HIS A 141 -9.81 -9.78 -10.50
CA HIS A 141 -11.24 -9.66 -10.64
C HIS A 141 -11.58 -8.71 -11.80
N SER A 142 -11.54 -9.23 -13.03
CA SER A 142 -11.99 -8.49 -14.21
C SER A 142 -13.53 -8.38 -14.30
N LYS A 143 -14.27 -9.18 -13.52
CA LYS A 143 -15.73 -9.17 -13.50
C LYS A 143 -16.27 -8.19 -12.45
N PRO A 144 -17.31 -7.40 -12.76
CA PRO A 144 -17.95 -6.51 -11.81
C PRO A 144 -18.58 -7.32 -10.66
N GLY A 145 -18.24 -6.97 -9.41
CA GLY A 145 -18.85 -7.54 -8.20
C GLY A 145 -17.87 -7.97 -7.11
N TYR A 146 -16.61 -8.28 -7.46
CA TYR A 146 -15.61 -8.64 -6.46
C TYR A 146 -14.73 -7.43 -6.13
N SER A 147 -14.86 -6.95 -4.90
CA SER A 147 -14.07 -5.82 -4.40
C SER A 147 -13.94 -5.92 -2.89
N LEU A 148 -12.74 -5.65 -2.38
CA LEU A 148 -12.52 -5.57 -0.94
C LEU A 148 -12.96 -4.20 -0.43
N LYS A 149 -13.63 -4.19 0.73
CA LYS A 149 -13.92 -2.97 1.46
C LYS A 149 -12.97 -2.87 2.63
N ILE A 150 -12.15 -1.84 2.64
CA ILE A 150 -11.12 -1.64 3.65
C ILE A 150 -11.41 -0.36 4.41
N THR A 151 -11.07 -0.36 5.71
CA THR A 151 -11.11 0.83 6.55
C THR A 151 -10.15 1.89 6.02
N ARG A 152 -10.64 3.13 5.87
CA ARG A 152 -9.84 4.25 5.31
C ARG A 152 -8.80 4.81 6.30
N SER A 153 -8.90 4.50 7.59
CA SER A 153 -7.99 5.00 8.63
C SER A 153 -6.71 4.17 8.69
N THR A 154 -5.57 4.80 8.36
CA THR A 154 -4.23 4.20 8.50
C THR A 154 -3.94 3.82 9.95
N ASP A 155 -4.30 4.69 10.89
CA ASP A 155 -4.04 4.49 12.32
C ASP A 155 -4.80 3.28 12.86
N GLN A 156 -6.09 3.17 12.53
CA GLN A 156 -6.89 2.03 12.93
C GLN A 156 -6.32 0.72 12.35
N ARG A 157 -5.86 0.77 11.09
CA ARG A 157 -5.23 -0.39 10.45
C ARG A 157 -3.92 -0.78 11.15
N LEU A 158 -3.10 0.19 11.58
CA LEU A 158 -1.87 -0.04 12.35
C LEU A 158 -2.17 -0.69 13.71
N GLU A 159 -3.21 -0.23 14.41
CA GLU A 159 -3.65 -0.82 15.69
C GLU A 159 -4.18 -2.25 15.51
N GLU A 160 -4.83 -2.55 14.39
CA GLU A 160 -5.37 -3.87 14.09
C GLU A 160 -4.33 -4.86 13.56
N LEU A 161 -3.10 -4.42 13.25
CA LEU A 161 -2.05 -5.27 12.64
C LEU A 161 -1.76 -6.57 13.38
N PRO A 162 -1.61 -6.59 14.72
CA PRO A 162 -1.36 -7.84 15.44
C PRO A 162 -2.48 -8.86 15.20
N THR A 163 -3.72 -8.40 15.04
CA THR A 163 -4.88 -9.27 14.80
C THR A 163 -5.08 -9.64 13.32
N MET A 164 -4.45 -8.92 12.40
CA MET A 164 -4.59 -9.14 10.95
C MET A 164 -3.53 -10.08 10.37
N LEU A 165 -2.46 -10.33 11.11
CA LEU A 165 -1.31 -11.13 10.69
C LEU A 165 -1.31 -12.56 11.28
N PHE A 166 -2.23 -12.87 12.20
CA PHE A 166 -2.46 -14.17 12.85
C PHE A 166 -3.92 -14.61 12.72
#